data_AF-A0A0N0E166-F1
#
_entry.id   AF-A0A0N0E166-F1
#
_cell.length_a   1.000
_cell.length_b   1.000
_cell.length_c   1.000
_cell.angle_alpha   90.00
_cell.angle_beta   90.00
_cell.angle_gamma   90.00
#
_symmetry.space_group_name_H-M   'P 1'
#
loop_
_entity.id
_entity.type
_entity.pdbx_description
1 polymer ?
#
loop_
_entity_poly.entity_id
_entity_poly.type
_entity_poly.pdbx_seq_one_letter_code
_entity_poly.pdbx_strand_id
1 'polypeptide(L)' 'MSGSGADKRAEALAKRVAKLRSEGVSVRETAEIVCVHKGRIRTLQLLGERLMTLKDGA' A
#
# COMPACT_ATOMS: atom_id res chain seq x y z
N MET A 1 -17.85 16.86 -2.89
CA MET A 1 -16.46 17.01 -2.40
C MET A 1 -15.56 16.13 -3.25
N SER A 2 -14.59 16.73 -3.94
CA SER A 2 -13.74 16.06 -4.94
C SER A 2 -12.85 14.98 -4.30
N GLY A 3 -12.95 13.75 -4.80
CA GLY A 3 -12.33 12.53 -4.26
C GLY A 3 -10.80 12.47 -4.26
N SER A 4 -10.09 13.49 -4.76
CA SER A 4 -8.64 13.43 -4.95
C SER A 4 -7.84 13.27 -3.64
N GLY A 5 -8.34 13.77 -2.52
CA GLY A 5 -7.69 13.59 -1.22
C GLY A 5 -7.85 12.18 -0.64
N ALA A 6 -8.95 11.49 -0.95
CA ALA A 6 -9.14 10.10 -0.56
C ALA A 6 -8.24 9.18 -1.39
N ASP A 7 -8.16 9.44 -2.70
CA ASP A 7 -7.35 8.65 -3.64
C ASP A 7 -5.85 8.76 -3.31
N LYS A 8 -5.35 9.97 -3.04
CA LYS A 8 -3.95 10.19 -2.62
C LYS A 8 -3.59 9.43 -1.34
N ARG A 9 -4.51 9.36 -0.37
CA ARG A 9 -4.29 8.63 0.89
C ARG A 9 -4.29 7.11 0.64
N ALA A 10 -5.19 6.62 -0.20
CA ALA A 10 -5.22 5.21 -0.58
C ALA A 10 -3.96 4.79 -1.35
N GLU A 11 -3.48 5.65 -2.25
CA GLU A 11 -2.24 5.45 -3.01
C GLU A 11 -1.02 5.40 -2.07
N ALA A 12 -0.89 6.38 -1.17
CA ALA A 12 0.20 6.42 -0.19
C ALA A 12 0.18 5.19 0.73
N LEU A 13 -1.00 4.75 1.16
CA LEU A 13 -1.17 3.55 1.96
C LEU A 13 -0.70 2.29 1.20
N ALA A 14 -1.13 2.14 -0.06
CA ALA A 14 -0.74 0.99 -0.89
C ALA A 14 0.79 0.93 -1.10
N LYS A 15 1.42 2.07 -1.41
CA LYS A 15 2.88 2.19 -1.53
C LYS A 15 3.60 1.81 -0.23
N ARG A 16 3.10 2.28 0.92
CA ARG A 16 3.66 1.94 2.24
C ARG A 16 3.56 0.44 2.54
N VAL A 17 2.42 -0.18 2.24
CA VAL A 17 2.23 -1.63 2.42
C VAL A 17 3.21 -2.41 1.54
N ALA A 18 3.33 -2.07 0.26
CA ALA A 18 4.24 -2.74 -0.65
C ALA A 18 5.71 -2.62 -0.21
N LYS A 19 6.13 -1.45 0.27
CA LYS A 19 7.48 -1.24 0.83
C LYS A 19 7.75 -2.14 2.04
N LEU A 20 6.88 -2.12 3.05
CA LEU A 20 7.04 -2.97 4.25
C LEU A 20 7.11 -4.46 3.88
N ARG A 21 6.28 -4.89 2.93
CA ARG A 21 6.27 -6.29 2.45
C ARG A 21 7.55 -6.64 1.68
N SER A 22 8.13 -5.71 0.92
CA SER A 22 9.42 -5.90 0.25
C SER A 22 10.61 -5.97 1.21
N GLU A 23 10.49 -5.31 2.38
CA GLU A 23 11.47 -5.36 3.48
C GLU A 23 11.35 -6.64 4.32
N GLY A 24 10.42 -7.54 3.99
CA GLY A 24 10.22 -8.82 4.67
C GLY A 24 9.27 -8.78 5.88
N VAL A 25 8.71 -7.62 6.22
CA VAL A 25 7.76 -7.48 7.35
C VAL A 25 6.53 -8.36 7.12
N SER A 26 6.12 -9.16 8.11
CA SER A 26 5.03 -10.14 7.95
C SER A 26 3.67 -9.50 7.63
N VAL A 27 2.72 -10.26 7.07
CA VAL A 27 1.36 -9.75 6.76
C VAL A 27 0.65 -9.23 8.01
N ARG A 28 0.80 -9.93 9.14
CA ARG A 28 0.17 -9.55 10.41
C ARG A 28 0.76 -8.26 10.96
N GLU A 29 2.08 -8.19 11.02
CA GLU A 29 2.79 -7.01 11.49
C GLU A 29 2.56 -5.79 10.59
N THR A 30 2.53 -5.98 9.26
CA THR A 30 2.18 -4.92 8.31
C THR A 30 0.78 -4.38 8.58
N ALA A 31 -0.19 -5.26 8.86
CA ALA A 31 -1.57 -4.89 9.17
C ALA A 31 -1.66 -4.07 10.47
N GLU A 32 -0.87 -4.42 11.47
CA GLU A 32 -0.74 -3.70 12.73
C GLU A 32 -0.09 -2.31 12.52
N ILE A 33 1.02 -2.23 11.76
CA ILE A 33 1.74 -0.98 11.47
C ILE A 33 0.87 0.04 10.71
N VAL A 34 0.06 -0.42 9.77
CA VAL A 34 -0.76 0.45 8.91
C VAL A 34 -2.22 0.54 9.37
N CYS A 35 -2.57 -0.08 10.50
CA CYS A 35 -3.91 -0.08 11.10
C CYS A 35 -5.03 -0.51 10.14
N VAL A 36 -4.85 -1.64 9.44
CA VAL A 36 -5.88 -2.21 8.55
C VAL A 36 -6.11 -3.69 8.83
N HIS A 37 -7.25 -4.23 8.38
CA HIS A 37 -7.50 -5.67 8.47
C HIS A 37 -6.51 -6.47 7.60
N LYS A 38 -5.95 -7.56 8.14
CA LYS A 38 -4.96 -8.43 7.46
C LYS A 38 -5.38 -8.90 6.06
N GLY A 39 -6.69 -9.11 5.85
CA GLY A 39 -7.24 -9.51 4.55
C GLY A 39 -7.05 -8.47 3.44
N ARG A 40 -6.82 -7.21 3.79
CA ARG A 40 -6.59 -6.12 2.81
C ARG A 40 -5.13 -6.01 2.37
N ILE A 41 -4.19 -6.63 3.08
CA ILE A 41 -2.75 -6.47 2.84
C ILE A 41 -2.35 -6.97 1.46
N ARG A 42 -2.84 -8.14 1.02
CA ARG A 42 -2.47 -8.68 -0.30
C ARG A 42 -2.91 -7.75 -1.43
N THR A 43 -4.13 -7.20 -1.36
CA THR A 43 -4.65 -6.25 -2.35
C THR A 43 -3.85 -4.95 -2.35
N LEU A 44 -3.56 -4.39 -1.17
CA LEU A 44 -2.78 -3.16 -1.04
C LEU A 44 -1.33 -3.34 -1.49
N GLN A 45 -0.73 -4.52 -1.23
CA GLN A 45 0.60 -4.87 -1.68
C GLN A 45 0.66 -4.89 -3.21
N LEU A 46 -0.23 -5.64 -3.88
CA LEU A 46 -0.26 -5.72 -5.35
C LEU A 46 -0.49 -4.34 -6.00
N LEU A 47 -1.38 -3.54 -5.42
CA LEU A 47 -1.62 -2.18 -5.89
C LEU A 47 -0.38 -1.31 -5.71
N GLY A 48 0.26 -1.36 -4.54
CA GLY A 48 1.47 -0.59 -4.23
C GLY A 48 2.65 -0.96 -5.12
N GLU A 49 2.86 -2.24 -5.39
CA GLU A 49 3.88 -2.75 -6.32
C GLU A 49 3.68 -2.12 -7.72
N ARG A 50 2.46 -2.18 -8.26
CA ARG A 50 2.12 -1.56 -9.56
C ARG A 50 2.34 -0.05 -9.57
N LEU A 51 1.92 0.64 -8.51
CA LEU A 51 2.05 2.09 -8.40
C LEU A 51 3.51 2.55 -8.27
N MET A 52 4.39 1.74 -7.67
CA MET A 52 5.82 2.02 -7.61
C MET A 52 6.46 1.81 -8.97
N THR A 53 6.15 0.71 -9.67
CA THR A 53 6.68 0.46 -11.02
C THR A 53 6.27 1.51 -12.06
N LEU A 54 5.07 2.07 -11.95
CA LEU A 54 4.59 3.12 -12.86
C LEU A 54 5.29 4.47 -12.64
N LYS A 55 5.83 4.72 -11.44
CA LYS A 55 6.50 5.99 -11.12
C LYS A 55 7.95 6.03 -11.60
N ASP A 56 8.58 4.87 -11.74
CA ASP A 56 9.97 4.74 -12.19
C ASP A 56 10.09 4.66 -13.74
N GLY A 57 8.96 4.64 -14.45
CA GLY A 57 8.88 4.55 -15.91
C GLY A 57 8.39 5.81 -16.63
N ALA A 58 8.38 6.97 -15.96
CA ALA A 58 7.91 8.26 -16.50
C ALA A 58 8.97 9.35 -16.38
#